data_AF-A0A810B7K7-F1
#
_entry.id   AF-A0A810B7K7-F1
#
_cell.length_a   1.000
_cell.length_b   1.000
_cell.length_c   1.000
_cell.angle_alpha   90.00
_cell.angle_beta   90.00
_cell.angle_gamma   90.00
#
_symmetry.space_group_name_H-M   'P 1'
#
loop_
_entity.id
_entity.type
_entity.pdbx_description
1 polymer ?
#
loop_
_entity_poly.entity_id
_entity_poly.type
_entity_poly.pdbx_seq_one_letter_code
_entity_poly.pdbx_strand_id
1 'polypeptide(L)' 'MTDINLLGKLDGWKVGRSAREIDPTMPIIYMTGTHGEEWASEGVPNSLLLAKPFAPAQIVTAISQLLNAAPPIPPAD' A
#
# COMPACT_ATOMS: atom_id res chain seq x y z
N MET A 1 -2.78 1.58 4.45
CA MET A 1 -3.55 1.69 3.18
C MET A 1 -3.71 3.16 2.85
N THR A 2 -3.51 3.58 1.59
CA THR A 2 -3.56 4.99 1.18
C THR A 2 -4.22 5.15 -0.18
N ASP A 3 -4.95 6.25 -0.39
CA ASP A 3 -5.39 6.65 -1.72
C ASP A 3 -4.19 7.19 -2.51
N ILE A 4 -4.13 6.96 -3.82
CA ILE A 4 -3.10 7.53 -4.70
C ILE A 4 -3.33 9.03 -4.88
N ASN A 5 -4.59 9.43 -5.08
CA ASN A 5 -5.01 10.80 -5.34
C ASN A 5 -5.49 11.47 -4.04
N LEU A 6 -4.56 11.66 -3.10
CA LEU A 6 -4.81 12.46 -1.91
C LEU A 6 -4.96 13.95 -2.29
N LEU A 7 -5.89 14.64 -1.62
CA LEU A 7 -6.07 16.08 -1.82
C LEU A 7 -4.92 16.86 -1.17
N GLY A 8 -4.29 17.76 -1.92
CA GLY A 8 -3.23 18.65 -1.43
C GLY A 8 -1.87 18.40 -2.07
N LYS A 9 -0.79 18.56 -1.28
CA LYS A 9 0.61 18.44 -1.77
C LYS A 9 1.21 17.05 -1.61
N LEU A 10 0.53 16.18 -0.86
CA LEU A 10 0.96 14.82 -0.59
C LEU A 10 0.19 13.89 -1.54
N ASP A 11 0.92 13.02 -2.24
CA ASP A 11 0.33 11.94 -3.03
C ASP A 11 0.44 10.63 -2.24
N GLY A 12 -0.39 9.64 -2.60
CA GLY A 12 -0.36 8.34 -1.93
C GLY A 12 0.98 7.63 -2.08
N TRP A 13 1.66 7.83 -3.20
CA TRP A 13 2.96 7.21 -3.49
C TRP A 13 4.01 7.58 -2.44
N LYS A 14 4.12 8.87 -2.13
CA LYS A 14 4.98 9.41 -1.07
C LYS A 14 4.62 8.86 0.29
N VAL A 15 3.33 8.71 0.61
CA VAL A 15 2.91 8.07 1.87
C VAL A 15 3.46 6.65 1.97
N GLY A 16 3.32 5.84 0.91
CA GLY A 16 3.84 4.48 0.90
C GLY A 16 5.37 4.42 0.97
N ARG A 17 6.08 5.34 0.30
CA ARG A 17 7.55 5.45 0.38
C ARG A 17 8.02 5.82 1.78
N SER A 18 7.47 6.86 2.38
CA SER A 18 7.83 7.28 3.74
C SER A 18 7.50 6.22 4.78
N ALA A 19 6.39 5.50 4.64
CA ALA A 19 6.08 4.37 5.50
C ALA A 19 7.15 3.26 5.41
N ARG A 20 7.70 3.01 4.21
CA ARG A 20 8.79 2.04 4.00
C ARG A 20 10.17 2.53 4.43
N GLU A 21 10.40 3.83 4.46
CA GLU A 21 11.61 4.40 5.06
C GLU A 21 11.62 4.19 6.58
N ILE A 22 10.45 4.24 7.23
CA ILE A 22 10.30 4.01 8.67
C ILE A 22 10.37 2.51 9.00
N ASP A 23 9.62 1.69 8.24
CA ASP A 23 9.60 0.25 8.38
C ASP A 23 9.63 -0.41 6.99
N PRO A 24 10.79 -0.96 6.57
CA PRO A 24 10.94 -1.61 5.27
C PRO A 24 9.98 -2.77 5.02
N THR A 25 9.39 -3.34 6.08
CA THR A 25 8.45 -4.47 6.01
C THR A 25 6.98 -4.06 6.04
N MET A 26 6.68 -2.76 6.24
CA MET A 26 5.32 -2.24 6.37
C MET A 26 4.42 -2.66 5.19
N PRO A 27 3.29 -3.35 5.43
CA PRO A 27 2.30 -3.66 4.40
C PRO A 27 1.69 -2.39 3.79
N ILE A 28 1.86 -2.20 2.47
CA ILE A 28 1.30 -1.05 1.74
C ILE A 28 0.25 -1.54 0.74
N ILE A 29 -0.96 -0.97 0.85
CA ILE A 29 -2.03 -1.10 -0.12
C ILE A 29 -2.35 0.30 -0.63
N TYR A 30 -2.25 0.48 -1.94
CA TYR A 30 -2.68 1.68 -2.65
C TYR A 30 -4.10 1.50 -3.17
N MET A 31 -4.88 2.58 -3.19
CA MET A 31 -6.22 2.59 -3.75
C MET A 31 -6.31 3.64 -4.85
N THR A 32 -6.98 3.31 -5.95
CA THR A 32 -7.25 4.29 -7.01
C THR A 32 -8.69 4.23 -7.51
N GLY A 33 -9.26 5.39 -7.86
CA GLY A 33 -10.50 5.49 -8.60
C GLY A 33 -10.33 5.54 -10.13
N THR A 34 -9.11 5.80 -10.61
CA THR A 34 -8.80 6.05 -12.03
C THR A 34 -7.38 5.60 -12.37
N HIS A 35 -7.08 5.27 -13.64
CA HIS A 35 -5.73 5.06 -14.19
C HIS A 35 -4.63 4.57 -13.20
N GLY A 36 -4.69 3.29 -12.82
CA GLY A 36 -3.71 2.67 -11.90
C GLY A 36 -2.38 2.26 -12.54
N GLU A 37 -2.14 2.65 -13.80
CA GLU A 37 -0.99 2.19 -14.61
C GLU A 37 0.35 2.66 -14.04
N GLU A 38 0.37 3.83 -13.39
CA GLU A 38 1.54 4.40 -12.74
C GLU A 38 2.05 3.55 -11.56
N TRP A 39 1.23 2.62 -11.04
CA TRP A 39 1.65 1.75 -9.94
C TRP A 39 2.91 0.94 -10.28
N ALA A 40 3.08 0.56 -11.55
CA ALA A 40 4.26 -0.18 -11.99
C ALA A 40 5.57 0.60 -11.81
N SER A 41 5.53 1.94 -11.82
CA SER A 41 6.71 2.81 -11.64
C SER A 41 6.77 3.47 -10.27
N GLU A 42 5.63 3.79 -9.65
CA GLU A 42 5.55 4.56 -8.41
C GLU A 42 5.37 3.71 -7.16
N GLY A 43 4.82 2.50 -7.30
CA GLY A 43 4.54 1.60 -6.20
C GLY A 43 5.81 1.11 -5.51
N VAL A 44 5.78 1.02 -4.19
CA VAL A 44 6.87 0.36 -3.44
C VAL A 44 6.83 -1.17 -3.64
N PRO A 45 7.99 -1.87 -3.60
CA PRO A 45 8.02 -3.33 -3.72
C PRO A 45 7.15 -4.06 -2.69
N ASN A 46 6.52 -5.16 -3.10
CA ASN A 46 5.59 -5.92 -2.26
C ASN A 46 4.42 -5.07 -1.73
N SER A 47 3.96 -4.09 -2.51
CA SER A 47 2.68 -3.42 -2.29
C SER A 47 1.59 -4.07 -3.13
N LEU A 48 0.33 -3.71 -2.85
CA LEU A 48 -0.81 -4.06 -3.69
C LEU A 48 -1.55 -2.80 -4.14
N LEU A 49 -2.20 -2.88 -5.30
CA LEU A 49 -3.11 -1.86 -5.81
C LEU A 49 -4.55 -2.39 -5.81
N LEU A 50 -5.49 -1.62 -5.25
CA LEU A 50 -6.93 -1.87 -5.32
C LEU A 50 -7.63 -0.77 -6.12
N ALA A 51 -8.24 -1.15 -7.23
CA ALA A 51 -9.09 -0.26 -8.02
C ALA A 51 -10.49 -0.15 -7.38
N LYS A 52 -11.03 1.06 -7.30
CA LYS A 52 -12.38 1.33 -6.83
C LYS A 52 -13.38 1.15 -7.98
N PRO A 53 -14.63 0.73 -7.69
CA PRO A 53 -15.10 0.28 -6.38
C PRO A 53 -14.58 -1.13 -6.05
N PHE A 54 -14.37 -1.41 -4.76
CA PHE A 54 -14.02 -2.75 -4.27
C PHE A 54 -14.98 -3.18 -3.16
N ALA A 55 -15.18 -4.49 -3.03
CA ALA A 55 -15.93 -5.10 -1.95
C ALA A 55 -15.09 -5.14 -0.65
N PRO A 56 -15.71 -5.07 0.54
CA PRO A 56 -14.99 -5.18 1.81
C PRO A 56 -14.10 -6.43 1.91
N ALA A 57 -14.54 -7.56 1.37
CA ALA A 57 -13.79 -8.81 1.34
C ALA A 57 -12.45 -8.70 0.56
N GLN A 58 -12.38 -7.83 -0.46
CA GLN A 58 -11.13 -7.61 -1.20
C GLN A 58 -10.08 -6.91 -0.34
N ILE A 59 -10.47 -5.96 0.51
CA ILE A 59 -9.55 -5.31 1.46
C ILE A 59 -9.03 -6.32 2.47
N VAL A 60 -9.94 -7.09 3.09
CA VAL A 60 -9.55 -8.10 4.09
C VAL A 60 -8.55 -9.09 3.48
N THR A 61 -8.83 -9.57 2.27
CA THR A 61 -7.95 -10.49 1.55
C THR A 61 -6.58 -9.86 1.28
N ALA A 62 -6.53 -8.63 0.77
CA ALA A 62 -5.28 -7.94 0.47
C ALA A 62 -4.42 -7.70 1.72
N ILE A 63 -5.05 -7.32 2.84
CA ILE A 63 -4.36 -7.13 4.12
C ILE A 63 -3.80 -8.46 4.62
N SER A 64 -4.61 -9.52 4.62
CA SER A 64 -4.17 -10.85 5.06
C SER A 64 -3.03 -11.39 4.19
N GLN A 65 -3.07 -11.18 2.87
CA GLN A 65 -1.99 -11.58 1.97
C GLN A 65 -0.65 -10.93 2.34
N LEU A 66 -0.66 -9.61 2.58
CA LEU A 66 0.58 -8.89 2.90
C LEU A 66 1.11 -9.23 4.30
N LEU A 67 0.23 -9.36 5.30
CA LEU A 67 0.64 -9.72 6.66
C LEU A 67 1.20 -11.13 6.74
N ASN A 68 0.63 -12.08 5.99
CA ASN A 68 1.11 -13.46 5.98
C ASN A 68 2.40 -13.64 5.15
N ALA A 69 2.68 -12.70 4.22
CA ALA A 69 3.90 -12.71 3.40
C ALA A 69 5.07 -11.95 4.06
N ALA A 70 4.79 -11.07 5.01
CA ALA A 70 5.82 -10.32 5.73
C ALA A 70 6.61 -11.25 6.67
N PRO A 71 7.95 -11.17 6.69
CA PRO A 71 8.75 -11.80 7.73
C PRO A 71 8.32 -11.28 9.11
N PRO A 72 8.43 -12.08 10.19
CA PRO A 72 8.14 -11.60 11.53
C PRO A 72 8.96 -10.35 11.83
N ILE A 73 8.31 -9.28 12.28
CA ILE A 73 9.00 -8.08 12.76
C ILE A 73 9.82 -8.53 13.99
N PRO A 74 11.17 -8.41 13.98
CA PRO A 74 11.96 -8.69 15.17
C PRO A 74 11.48 -7.81 16.32
N PRO A 75 11.41 -8.31 17.55
CA PRO A 75 11.12 -7.47 18.70
C PRO A 75 12.12 -6.30 18.74
N ALA A 76 11.62 -5.09 19.00
CA ALA A 76 12.47 -3.92 19.18
C ALA A 76 13.28 -4.12 20.48
N ASP A 77 14.62 -4.00 20.37
CA ASP A 77 15.54 -3.95 21.51
C ASP A 77 15.30 -2.71 22.39
#